data_AF-M1W6K0-F1
#
_entry.id   AF-M1W6K0-F1
#
_cell.length_a   1.000
_cell.length_b   1.000
_cell.length_c   1.000
_cell.angle_alpha   90.00
_cell.angle_beta   90.00
_cell.angle_gamma   90.00
#
_symmetry.space_group_name_H-M   'P 1'
#
loop_
_entity.id
_entity.type
_entity.pdbx_description
1 polymer ?
#
loop_
_entity_poly.entity_id
_entity_poly.type
_entity_poly.pdbx_seq_one_letter_code
_entity_poly.pdbx_strand_id
1 'polypeptide(L)'
;MSNGKTNQNGRIEYAGLLRHREIELCTMSAIANYLVWRWEQSGEDFPSFRTNMDWYDVQLLIGTPQATTKEISYSTQQQWIHKIYHHLGIHITKVTHAGRGSGPKEAEKLGINHDQIQRQGRWAGDAMHKAYLTSLPREFMRGMAGFQSEHAGTYFIARVEVEPPKELLDMVFPKLNYWLRQPTEDIATKSFLNYWSIFGWSFYKTQYCYEHDILSTLYGTFQSSVIQPRALITGFEKQQQYTQQLESKLDDPVLIV
;
A
#
# COMPACT_ATOMS: atom_id res chain seq x y z
N MET A 1 -4.54 2.01 -30.47
CA MET A 1 -3.14 1.54 -30.36
C MET A 1 -2.97 0.88 -28.99
N SER A 2 -3.13 -0.44 -28.90
CA SER A 2 -2.95 -1.20 -27.65
C SER A 2 -1.48 -1.61 -27.49
N ASN A 3 -0.62 -0.66 -27.14
CA ASN A 3 0.79 -0.94 -26.81
C ASN A 3 0.98 -1.15 -25.30
N GLY A 4 0.00 -1.76 -24.63
CA GLY A 4 0.24 -2.34 -23.32
C GLY A 4 1.11 -3.58 -23.49
N LYS A 5 2.17 -3.73 -22.70
CA LYS A 5 2.83 -5.04 -22.55
C LYS A 5 1.85 -5.96 -21.83
N THR A 6 0.89 -6.50 -22.56
CA THR A 6 -0.01 -7.53 -22.07
C THR A 6 0.82 -8.77 -21.80
N ASN A 7 0.42 -9.50 -20.78
CA ASN A 7 0.94 -10.81 -20.45
C ASN A 7 0.91 -11.71 -21.70
N GLN A 8 2.09 -11.91 -22.29
CA GLN A 8 2.24 -12.57 -23.60
C GLN A 8 1.85 -14.04 -23.57
N ASN A 9 1.88 -14.66 -22.38
CA ASN A 9 1.69 -16.09 -22.20
C ASN A 9 0.33 -16.43 -21.56
N GLY A 10 -0.53 -15.44 -21.29
CA GLY A 10 -1.82 -15.64 -20.62
C GLY A 10 -1.72 -16.20 -19.20
N ARG A 11 -0.54 -16.17 -18.57
CA ARG A 11 -0.29 -16.72 -17.22
C ARG A 11 -0.79 -15.78 -16.12
N ILE A 12 -1.37 -16.31 -15.05
CA ILE A 12 -1.70 -15.47 -13.89
C ILE A 12 -0.41 -14.84 -13.34
N GLU A 13 -0.39 -13.52 -13.25
CA GLU A 13 0.70 -12.74 -12.67
C GLU A 13 0.27 -12.20 -11.31
N TYR A 14 1.18 -12.25 -10.34
CA TYR A 14 0.94 -11.73 -9.00
C TYR A 14 1.77 -10.48 -8.77
N ALA A 15 1.17 -9.51 -8.10
CA ALA A 15 1.84 -8.37 -7.52
C ALA A 15 1.48 -8.31 -6.04
N GLY A 16 2.42 -7.88 -5.22
CA GLY A 16 2.24 -7.79 -3.78
C GLY A 16 2.62 -6.40 -3.30
N LEU A 17 1.97 -5.98 -2.23
CA LEU A 17 2.22 -4.71 -1.56
C LEU A 17 2.38 -4.97 -0.07
N LEU A 18 3.45 -4.45 0.53
CA LEU A 18 3.66 -4.47 1.96
C LEU A 18 3.44 -3.06 2.53
N ARG A 19 3.08 -2.99 3.81
CA ARG A 19 3.10 -1.72 4.54
C ARG A 19 4.56 -1.29 4.71
N HIS A 20 4.86 -0.06 4.31
CA HIS A 20 6.16 0.54 4.54
C HIS A 20 6.33 0.85 6.04
N ARG A 21 7.55 0.75 6.59
CA ARG A 21 7.79 1.07 8.01
C ARG A 21 7.45 2.54 8.33
N GLU A 22 7.84 3.45 7.43
CA GLU A 22 7.53 4.89 7.46
C GLU A 22 6.17 5.14 6.82
N ILE A 23 5.34 5.97 7.45
CA ILE A 23 3.93 6.12 7.09
C ILE A 23 3.74 6.89 5.78
N GLU A 24 4.58 7.90 5.56
CA GLU A 24 4.60 8.80 4.42
C GLU A 24 4.96 8.07 3.11
N LEU A 25 5.71 6.97 3.23
CA LEU A 25 6.10 6.12 2.11
C LEU A 25 5.17 4.90 1.95
N CYS A 26 4.18 4.74 2.82
CA CYS A 26 3.30 3.57 2.82
C CYS A 26 2.19 3.69 1.78
N THR A 27 2.31 2.99 0.65
CA THR A 27 1.27 2.98 -0.39
C THR A 27 -0.09 2.48 0.10
N MET A 28 -0.13 1.49 1.02
CA MET A 28 -1.39 1.05 1.65
C MET A 28 -2.09 2.19 2.37
N SER A 29 -1.33 3.00 3.11
CA SER A 29 -1.84 4.19 3.80
C SER A 29 -2.28 5.27 2.82
N ALA A 30 -1.49 5.53 1.77
CA ALA A 30 -1.85 6.50 0.73
C ALA A 30 -3.16 6.13 0.01
N ILE A 31 -3.32 4.85 -0.37
CA ILE A 31 -4.56 4.34 -0.97
C ILE A 31 -5.72 4.48 0.01
N ALA A 32 -5.54 4.11 1.28
CA ALA A 32 -6.59 4.23 2.28
C ALA A 32 -7.11 5.67 2.43
N ASN A 33 -6.21 6.65 2.51
CA ASN A 33 -6.57 8.07 2.55
C ASN A 33 -7.29 8.53 1.29
N TYR A 34 -6.78 8.12 0.12
CA TYR A 34 -7.42 8.41 -1.15
C TYR A 34 -8.85 7.87 -1.23
N LEU A 35 -9.08 6.62 -0.78
CA LEU A 35 -10.41 6.01 -0.82
C LEU A 35 -11.39 6.70 0.15
N VAL A 36 -10.92 7.16 1.32
CA VAL A 36 -11.75 7.97 2.23
C VAL A 36 -12.13 9.29 1.55
N TRP A 37 -11.16 10.02 0.99
CA TRP A 37 -11.47 11.24 0.23
C TRP A 37 -12.47 10.95 -0.89
N ARG A 38 -12.24 9.87 -1.64
CA ARG A 38 -13.04 9.51 -2.80
C ARG A 38 -14.51 9.31 -2.45
N TRP A 39 -14.84 8.48 -1.45
CA TRP A 39 -16.24 8.12 -1.20
C TRP A 39 -16.91 8.84 -0.03
N GLU A 40 -16.13 9.51 0.82
CA GLU A 40 -16.69 10.29 1.93
C GLU A 40 -16.73 11.80 1.62
N GLN A 41 -15.86 12.31 0.75
CA GLN A 41 -15.69 13.76 0.54
C GLN A 41 -15.90 14.22 -0.90
N SER A 42 -15.54 13.43 -1.91
CA SER A 42 -15.55 13.90 -3.31
C SER A 42 -16.95 14.06 -3.91
N GLY A 43 -17.98 13.57 -3.22
CA GLY A 43 -19.35 13.48 -3.72
C GLY A 43 -19.60 12.30 -4.66
N GLU A 44 -18.61 11.41 -4.84
CA GLU A 44 -18.82 10.13 -5.53
C GLU A 44 -19.71 9.20 -4.71
N ASP A 45 -20.68 8.57 -5.37
CA ASP A 45 -21.46 7.51 -4.76
C ASP A 45 -20.60 6.27 -4.50
N PHE A 46 -20.76 5.70 -3.32
CA PHE A 46 -20.09 4.45 -2.96
C PHE A 46 -20.64 3.30 -3.84
N PRO A 47 -19.78 2.40 -4.34
CA PRO A 47 -20.19 1.33 -5.23
C PRO A 47 -21.22 0.39 -4.60
N SER A 48 -22.09 -0.16 -5.46
CA SER A 48 -23.01 -1.24 -5.09
C SER A 48 -22.28 -2.58 -5.12
N PHE A 49 -22.69 -3.50 -4.26
CA PHE A 49 -22.16 -4.87 -4.20
C PHE A 49 -23.27 -5.91 -4.23
N ARG A 50 -24.40 -5.61 -4.92
CA ARG A 50 -25.50 -6.58 -5.07
C ARG A 50 -25.09 -7.69 -6.03
N THR A 51 -24.43 -7.31 -7.11
CA THR A 51 -23.87 -8.22 -8.10
C THR A 51 -22.42 -7.87 -8.39
N ASN A 52 -21.64 -8.81 -8.91
CA ASN A 52 -20.27 -8.55 -9.33
C ASN A 52 -20.16 -7.49 -10.43
N MET A 53 -21.15 -7.41 -11.32
CA MET A 53 -21.23 -6.41 -12.39
C MET A 53 -21.35 -4.98 -11.85
N ASP A 54 -21.83 -4.79 -10.62
CA ASP A 54 -21.96 -3.46 -10.02
C ASP A 54 -20.60 -2.81 -9.73
N TRP A 55 -19.54 -3.60 -9.53
CA TRP A 55 -18.25 -3.10 -9.05
C TRP A 55 -17.03 -3.51 -9.89
N TYR A 56 -17.14 -4.54 -10.74
CA TYR A 56 -16.01 -5.04 -11.53
C TYR A 56 -15.36 -3.97 -12.44
N ASP A 57 -16.17 -3.06 -12.98
CA ASP A 57 -15.68 -2.00 -13.86
C ASP A 57 -15.22 -0.74 -13.12
N VAL A 58 -15.43 -0.66 -11.79
CA VAL A 58 -15.04 0.50 -10.98
C VAL A 58 -13.52 0.57 -10.92
N GLN A 59 -12.98 1.66 -11.46
CA GLN A 59 -11.55 1.89 -11.52
C GLN A 59 -11.03 2.35 -10.17
N LEU A 60 -9.86 1.87 -9.74
CA LEU A 60 -9.24 2.30 -8.49
C LEU A 60 -8.83 3.78 -8.55
N LEU A 61 -8.19 4.21 -9.63
CA LEU A 61 -7.76 5.60 -9.83
C LEU A 61 -8.61 6.24 -10.93
N ILE A 62 -9.31 7.31 -10.57
CA ILE A 62 -10.24 8.01 -11.45
C ILE A 62 -9.77 9.44 -11.71
N GLY A 63 -10.09 9.96 -12.89
CA GLY A 63 -9.84 11.36 -13.24
C GLY A 63 -10.86 12.33 -12.63
N THR A 64 -12.13 11.91 -12.53
CA THR A 64 -13.21 12.68 -11.93
C THR A 64 -14.22 11.76 -11.23
N PRO A 65 -14.90 12.23 -10.17
CA PRO A 65 -15.95 11.46 -9.47
C PRO A 65 -17.11 10.98 -10.35
N GLN A 66 -17.35 11.62 -11.51
CA GLN A 66 -18.43 11.27 -12.44
C GLN A 66 -18.04 10.14 -13.42
N ALA A 67 -16.75 9.81 -13.53
CA ALA A 67 -16.23 8.84 -14.50
C ALA A 67 -15.60 7.63 -13.79
N THR A 68 -16.36 6.98 -12.91
CA THR A 68 -15.86 5.94 -12.00
C THR A 68 -15.41 4.66 -12.68
N THR A 69 -15.91 4.38 -13.89
CA THR A 69 -15.56 3.18 -14.68
C THR A 69 -14.51 3.44 -15.75
N LYS A 70 -14.01 4.69 -15.85
CA LYS A 70 -13.02 5.07 -16.84
C LYS A 70 -11.66 5.29 -16.18
N GLU A 71 -10.65 4.63 -16.72
CA GLU A 71 -9.27 4.81 -16.26
C GLU A 71 -8.82 6.27 -16.41
N ILE A 72 -8.00 6.73 -15.47
CA ILE A 72 -7.33 8.03 -15.61
C ILE A 72 -6.49 8.04 -16.89
N SER A 73 -6.63 9.09 -17.69
CA SER A 73 -5.89 9.17 -18.95
C SER A 73 -4.39 9.31 -18.70
N TYR A 74 -3.57 8.75 -19.59
CA TYR A 74 -2.11 8.86 -19.53
C TYR A 74 -1.63 10.32 -19.48
N SER A 75 -2.25 11.22 -20.25
CA SER A 75 -1.89 12.64 -20.26
C SER A 75 -2.20 13.31 -18.93
N THR A 76 -3.36 13.01 -18.33
CA THR A 76 -3.72 13.50 -16.99
C THR A 76 -2.72 13.00 -15.94
N GLN A 77 -2.38 11.71 -15.95
CA GLN A 77 -1.40 11.14 -15.04
C GLN A 77 -0.03 11.82 -15.20
N GLN A 78 0.46 11.96 -16.44
CA GLN A 78 1.73 12.61 -16.72
C GLN A 78 1.76 14.07 -16.23
N GLN A 79 0.69 14.83 -16.46
CA GLN A 79 0.59 16.23 -16.03
C GLN A 79 0.66 16.37 -14.51
N TRP A 80 -0.04 15.53 -13.75
CA TRP A 80 0.00 15.56 -12.29
C TRP A 80 1.37 15.20 -11.73
N ILE A 81 1.99 14.13 -12.26
CA ILE A 81 3.34 13.74 -11.83
C ILE A 81 4.34 14.86 -12.14
N HIS A 82 4.24 15.51 -13.32
CA HIS A 82 5.11 16.62 -13.67
C HIS A 82 4.93 17.82 -12.73
N LYS A 83 3.69 18.16 -12.34
CA LYS A 83 3.43 19.22 -11.36
C LYS A 83 4.10 18.94 -10.01
N ILE A 84 4.03 17.70 -9.54
CA ILE A 84 4.68 17.28 -8.28
C ILE A 84 6.19 17.46 -8.38
N TYR A 85 6.84 16.93 -9.43
CA TYR A 85 8.28 17.09 -9.62
C TYR A 85 8.70 18.56 -9.72
N HIS A 86 7.97 19.37 -10.49
CA HIS A 86 8.25 20.79 -10.61
C HIS A 86 8.11 21.53 -9.27
N HIS A 87 7.08 21.21 -8.48
CA HIS A 87 6.89 21.78 -7.14
C HIS A 87 8.05 21.45 -6.19
N LEU A 88 8.62 20.24 -6.32
CA LEU A 88 9.79 19.80 -5.56
C LEU A 88 11.13 20.32 -6.13
N GLY A 89 11.12 21.13 -7.19
CA GLY A 89 12.34 21.61 -7.85
C GLY A 89 13.13 20.52 -8.60
N ILE A 90 12.47 19.40 -8.93
CA ILE A 90 13.09 18.27 -9.62
C ILE A 90 12.82 18.36 -11.13
N HIS A 91 13.88 18.45 -11.93
CA HIS A 91 13.78 18.43 -13.38
C HIS A 91 13.83 17.00 -13.92
N ILE A 92 12.76 16.54 -14.59
CA ILE A 92 12.68 15.19 -15.15
C ILE A 92 12.16 15.20 -16.59
N THR A 93 12.84 14.47 -17.47
CA THR A 93 12.47 14.39 -18.90
C THR A 93 11.48 13.27 -19.17
N LYS A 94 11.60 12.13 -18.48
CA LYS A 94 10.76 10.93 -18.67
C LYS A 94 9.86 10.69 -17.45
N VAL A 95 8.93 11.62 -17.23
CA VAL A 95 8.05 11.72 -16.05
C VAL A 95 7.37 10.38 -15.70
N THR A 96 6.76 9.71 -16.67
CA THR A 96 6.01 8.45 -16.44
C THR A 96 6.89 7.22 -16.29
N HIS A 97 8.17 7.31 -16.67
CA HIS A 97 9.16 6.26 -16.46
C HIS A 97 9.99 6.46 -15.19
N ALA A 98 9.74 7.52 -14.42
CA ALA A 98 10.53 7.86 -13.24
C ALA A 98 10.68 6.66 -12.31
N GLY A 99 9.56 6.06 -11.89
CA GLY A 99 9.54 4.88 -11.02
C GLY A 99 10.21 3.64 -11.62
N ARG A 100 10.18 3.48 -12.95
CA ARG A 100 10.83 2.35 -13.65
C ARG A 100 12.35 2.46 -13.61
N GLY A 101 12.87 3.69 -13.58
CA GLY A 101 14.31 3.95 -13.47
C GLY A 101 14.80 4.09 -12.03
N SER A 102 14.02 4.73 -11.15
CA SER A 102 14.41 4.97 -9.76
C SER A 102 14.25 3.74 -8.88
N GLY A 103 13.17 2.96 -9.04
CA GLY A 103 12.89 1.78 -8.21
C GLY A 103 14.04 0.76 -8.14
N PRO A 104 14.60 0.31 -9.28
CA PRO A 104 15.73 -0.62 -9.28
C PRO A 104 17.00 -0.03 -8.65
N LYS A 105 17.27 1.27 -8.89
CA LYS A 105 18.42 1.95 -8.29
C LYS A 105 18.29 2.04 -6.77
N GLU A 106 17.08 2.29 -6.30
CA GLU A 106 16.80 2.30 -4.86
C GLU A 106 16.94 0.90 -4.26
N ALA A 107 16.39 -0.11 -4.93
CA ALA A 107 16.54 -1.49 -4.52
C ALA A 107 18.02 -1.95 -4.47
N GLU A 108 18.84 -1.54 -5.44
CA GLU A 108 20.29 -1.80 -5.46
C GLU A 108 20.99 -1.15 -4.26
N LYS A 109 20.66 0.12 -3.94
CA LYS A 109 21.21 0.81 -2.75
C LYS A 109 20.81 0.12 -1.44
N LEU A 110 19.62 -0.47 -1.40
CA LEU A 110 19.11 -1.24 -0.26
C LEU A 110 19.72 -2.66 -0.19
N GLY A 111 20.65 -3.01 -1.08
CA GLY A 111 21.32 -4.32 -1.09
C GLY A 111 20.42 -5.47 -1.51
N ILE A 112 19.30 -5.20 -2.19
CA ILE A 112 18.36 -6.24 -2.64
C ILE A 112 19.01 -7.05 -3.76
N ASN A 113 18.88 -8.38 -3.70
CA ASN A 113 19.43 -9.27 -4.71
C ASN A 113 18.95 -8.90 -6.14
N HIS A 114 19.90 -8.85 -7.07
CA HIS A 114 19.64 -8.51 -8.47
C HIS A 114 18.57 -9.41 -9.14
N ASP A 115 18.52 -10.70 -8.80
CA ASP A 115 17.46 -11.62 -9.26
C ASP A 115 16.07 -11.09 -8.85
N GLN A 116 15.91 -10.65 -7.61
CA GLN A 116 14.65 -10.14 -7.07
C GLN A 116 14.26 -8.81 -7.74
N ILE A 117 15.23 -7.95 -8.03
CA ILE A 117 15.03 -6.70 -8.78
C ILE A 117 14.55 -7.00 -10.21
N GLN A 118 15.20 -7.94 -10.91
CA GLN A 118 14.81 -8.34 -12.26
C GLN A 118 13.42 -8.98 -12.30
N ARG A 119 13.09 -9.77 -11.28
CA ARG A 119 11.77 -10.39 -11.11
C ARG A 119 10.68 -9.33 -10.91
N GLN A 120 10.90 -8.37 -10.02
CA GLN A 120 9.95 -7.27 -9.83
C GLN A 120 9.78 -6.44 -11.10
N GLY A 121 10.89 -6.08 -11.76
CA GLY A 121 10.87 -5.31 -13.00
C GLY A 121 10.28 -6.07 -14.19
N ARG A 122 10.11 -7.40 -14.06
CA ARG A 122 9.73 -8.34 -15.11
C ARG A 122 10.71 -8.26 -16.30
N TRP A 123 11.99 -8.20 -15.98
CA TRP A 123 13.09 -8.16 -16.96
C TRP A 123 13.78 -9.51 -17.10
N ALA A 124 13.57 -10.42 -16.15
CA ALA A 124 14.02 -11.79 -16.26
C ALA A 124 13.34 -12.48 -17.46
N GLY A 125 14.15 -12.83 -18.46
CA GLY A 125 13.69 -13.38 -19.74
C GLY A 125 13.80 -14.89 -19.86
N ASP A 126 14.39 -15.57 -18.87
CA ASP A 126 14.66 -17.00 -18.94
C ASP A 126 13.41 -17.87 -18.77
N ALA A 127 13.55 -19.14 -19.18
CA ALA A 127 12.47 -20.11 -19.14
C ALA A 127 12.02 -20.43 -17.69
N MET A 128 12.91 -20.34 -16.71
CA MET A 128 12.59 -20.66 -15.31
C MET A 128 11.64 -19.62 -14.71
N HIS A 129 11.93 -18.35 -14.92
CA HIS A 129 11.07 -17.23 -14.55
C HIS A 129 9.72 -17.26 -15.27
N LYS A 130 9.74 -17.57 -16.57
CA LYS A 130 8.53 -17.62 -17.39
C LYS A 130 7.63 -18.82 -17.10
N ALA A 131 8.20 -19.99 -16.80
CA ALA A 131 7.46 -21.26 -16.67
C ALA A 131 7.20 -21.67 -15.21
N TYR A 132 8.15 -21.47 -14.29
CA TYR A 132 8.12 -22.12 -12.98
C TYR A 132 8.03 -21.14 -11.80
N LEU A 133 8.65 -19.97 -11.88
CA LEU A 133 8.61 -19.02 -10.77
C LEU A 133 7.36 -18.14 -10.84
N THR A 134 6.37 -18.42 -10.00
CA THR A 134 5.16 -17.58 -9.77
C THR A 134 5.24 -16.76 -8.49
N SER A 135 6.28 -16.95 -7.67
CA SER A 135 6.31 -16.38 -6.34
C SER A 135 6.60 -14.87 -6.36
N LEU A 136 5.91 -14.14 -5.50
CA LEU A 136 6.17 -12.74 -5.19
C LEU A 136 7.66 -12.55 -4.82
N PRO A 137 8.35 -11.50 -5.31
CA PRO A 137 9.75 -11.23 -4.98
C PRO A 137 9.84 -10.68 -3.55
N ARG A 138 9.74 -11.57 -2.55
CA ARG A 138 9.54 -11.21 -1.13
C ARG A 138 10.67 -10.34 -0.59
N GLU A 139 11.91 -10.60 -1.03
CA GLU A 139 13.07 -9.81 -0.63
C GLU A 139 12.96 -8.37 -1.14
N PHE A 140 12.60 -8.21 -2.43
CA PHE A 140 12.34 -6.90 -3.02
C PHE A 140 11.22 -6.17 -2.28
N MET A 141 10.10 -6.85 -2.04
CA MET A 141 8.95 -6.26 -1.37
C MET A 141 9.28 -5.80 0.05
N ARG A 142 10.10 -6.54 0.81
CA ARG A 142 10.54 -6.16 2.16
C ARG A 142 11.53 -5.00 2.14
N GLY A 143 12.54 -5.07 1.28
CA GLY A 143 13.52 -3.99 1.11
C GLY A 143 12.85 -2.67 0.78
N MET A 144 11.98 -2.68 -0.23
CA MET A 144 11.22 -1.48 -0.63
C MET A 144 10.17 -1.03 0.40
N ALA A 145 9.87 -1.84 1.41
CA ALA A 145 9.02 -1.45 2.54
C ALA A 145 9.85 -0.89 3.73
N GLY A 146 11.16 -0.71 3.55
CA GLY A 146 12.08 -0.17 4.55
C GLY A 146 12.66 -1.20 5.52
N PHE A 147 12.44 -2.49 5.28
CA PHE A 147 12.98 -3.56 6.12
C PHE A 147 14.25 -4.14 5.50
N GLN A 148 15.16 -4.61 6.35
CA GLN A 148 16.33 -5.35 5.90
C GLN A 148 15.88 -6.62 5.14
N SER A 149 16.32 -6.72 3.89
CA SER A 149 16.00 -7.80 2.96
C SER A 149 16.51 -9.17 3.46
N GLU A 150 17.67 -9.16 4.13
CA GLU A 150 18.40 -10.30 4.69
C GLU A 150 17.71 -10.95 5.89
N HIS A 151 16.92 -10.19 6.67
CA HIS A 151 16.16 -10.72 7.80
C HIS A 151 14.90 -11.44 7.30
N ALA A 152 15.10 -12.71 6.92
CA ALA A 152 14.07 -13.60 6.42
C ALA A 152 13.03 -13.95 7.52
N GLY A 153 12.04 -13.07 7.72
CA GLY A 153 10.80 -13.42 8.42
C GLY A 153 10.42 -12.54 9.61
N THR A 154 11.25 -11.58 10.01
CA THR A 154 10.97 -10.71 11.17
C THR A 154 10.85 -9.26 10.71
N TYR A 155 9.62 -8.82 10.46
CA TYR A 155 9.31 -7.41 10.27
C TYR A 155 8.21 -7.01 11.25
N PHE A 156 8.43 -5.89 11.93
CA PHE A 156 7.51 -5.37 12.92
C PHE A 156 7.08 -3.96 12.50
N ILE A 157 5.78 -3.70 12.58
CA ILE A 157 5.21 -2.38 12.34
C ILE A 157 4.39 -2.02 13.57
N ALA A 158 4.96 -1.21 14.45
CA ALA A 158 4.34 -0.86 15.73
C ALA A 158 2.91 -0.33 15.59
N ARG A 159 2.65 0.53 14.59
CA ARG A 159 1.31 1.08 14.33
C ARG A 159 0.26 0.03 13.92
N VAL A 160 0.67 -1.19 13.53
CA VAL A 160 -0.27 -2.28 13.22
C VAL A 160 -0.80 -2.94 14.48
N GLU A 161 -0.07 -2.90 15.59
CA GLU A 161 -0.52 -3.46 16.89
C GLU A 161 -1.57 -2.57 17.58
N VAL A 162 -1.69 -1.30 17.17
CA VAL A 162 -2.69 -0.40 17.75
C VAL A 162 -4.07 -0.77 17.21
N GLU A 163 -4.94 -1.26 18.09
CA GLU A 163 -6.35 -1.50 17.79
C GLU A 163 -7.15 -0.18 17.90
N PRO A 164 -7.77 0.30 16.81
CA PRO A 164 -8.71 1.41 16.91
C PRO A 164 -9.92 1.08 17.79
N PRO A 165 -10.46 2.06 18.52
CA PRO A 165 -11.81 1.99 19.07
C PRO A 165 -12.83 1.62 17.99
N LYS A 166 -13.76 0.72 18.33
CA LYS A 166 -14.76 0.19 17.39
C LYS A 166 -15.64 1.30 16.82
N GLU A 167 -15.97 2.29 17.65
CA GLU A 167 -16.80 3.44 17.29
C GLU A 167 -16.18 4.21 16.13
N LEU A 168 -14.85 4.35 16.09
CA LEU A 168 -14.14 5.04 15.02
C LEU A 168 -14.07 4.21 13.75
N LEU A 169 -13.88 2.89 13.86
CA LEU A 169 -13.98 2.00 12.71
C LEU A 169 -15.37 2.03 12.07
N ASP A 170 -16.42 2.17 12.88
CA ASP A 170 -17.80 2.24 12.39
C ASP A 170 -18.07 3.57 11.65
N MET A 171 -17.36 4.65 12.01
CA MET A 171 -17.45 5.97 11.39
C MET A 171 -16.68 6.07 10.06
N VAL A 172 -15.58 5.33 9.92
CA VAL A 172 -14.79 5.29 8.69
C VAL A 172 -15.39 4.25 7.73
N PHE A 173 -15.79 4.69 6.53
CA PHE A 173 -16.49 3.85 5.53
C PHE A 173 -17.81 3.21 6.04
N PRO A 174 -18.80 3.99 6.51
CA PRO A 174 -20.07 3.45 6.99
C PRO A 174 -20.80 2.60 5.93
N LYS A 175 -20.67 2.98 4.65
CA LYS A 175 -21.24 2.23 3.52
C LYS A 175 -20.53 0.90 3.29
N LEU A 176 -19.21 0.79 3.52
CA LEU A 176 -18.51 -0.50 3.51
C LEU A 176 -19.03 -1.42 4.62
N ASN A 177 -19.20 -0.88 5.83
CA ASN A 177 -19.74 -1.61 6.97
C ASN A 177 -21.18 -2.10 6.71
N TYR A 178 -21.98 -1.33 5.98
CA TYR A 178 -23.29 -1.80 5.50
C TYR A 178 -23.15 -3.04 4.60
N TRP A 179 -22.29 -2.99 3.59
CA TRP A 179 -22.09 -4.09 2.64
C TRP A 179 -21.46 -5.34 3.26
N LEU A 180 -20.52 -5.18 4.20
CA LEU A 180 -19.95 -6.30 4.96
C LEU A 180 -20.99 -7.10 5.76
N ARG A 181 -22.11 -6.47 6.13
CA ARG A 181 -23.22 -7.10 6.84
C ARG A 181 -24.26 -7.73 5.91
N GLN A 182 -24.22 -7.43 4.61
CA GLN A 182 -25.17 -8.01 3.66
C GLN A 182 -24.78 -9.46 3.35
N PRO A 183 -25.74 -10.38 3.28
CA PRO A 183 -25.46 -11.72 2.77
C PRO A 183 -25.10 -11.63 1.29
N THR A 184 -24.05 -12.36 0.89
CA THR A 184 -23.69 -12.57 -0.51
C THR A 184 -23.13 -13.96 -0.68
N GLU A 185 -23.58 -14.67 -1.72
CA GLU A 185 -23.04 -15.97 -2.12
C GLU A 185 -21.84 -15.81 -3.06
N ASP A 186 -21.62 -14.61 -3.59
CA ASP A 186 -20.50 -14.33 -4.49
C ASP A 186 -19.19 -14.22 -3.71
N ILE A 187 -18.33 -15.22 -3.91
CA ILE A 187 -17.02 -15.33 -3.26
C ILE A 187 -16.11 -14.14 -3.62
N ALA A 188 -16.21 -13.63 -4.85
CA ALA A 188 -15.40 -12.49 -5.29
C ALA A 188 -15.79 -11.22 -4.51
N THR A 189 -17.08 -10.91 -4.43
CA THR A 189 -17.60 -9.78 -3.66
C THR A 189 -17.23 -9.90 -2.17
N LYS A 190 -17.44 -11.06 -1.55
CA LYS A 190 -17.06 -11.28 -0.15
C LYS A 190 -15.56 -11.07 0.08
N SER A 191 -14.73 -11.59 -0.81
CA SER A 191 -13.27 -11.45 -0.73
C SER A 191 -12.83 -10.00 -0.92
N PHE A 192 -13.45 -9.28 -1.86
CA PHE A 192 -13.17 -7.88 -2.13
C PHE A 192 -13.55 -6.96 -0.96
N LEU A 193 -14.73 -7.14 -0.37
CA LEU A 193 -15.16 -6.37 0.81
C LEU A 193 -14.24 -6.63 2.01
N ASN A 194 -13.87 -7.88 2.24
CA ASN A 194 -12.90 -8.24 3.29
C ASN A 194 -11.53 -7.61 3.03
N TYR A 195 -11.04 -7.66 1.78
CA TYR A 195 -9.80 -7.00 1.39
C TYR A 195 -9.88 -5.49 1.60
N TRP A 196 -10.98 -4.85 1.23
CA TRP A 196 -11.18 -3.42 1.44
C TRP A 196 -11.16 -3.09 2.93
N SER A 197 -11.77 -3.89 3.79
CA SER A 197 -11.78 -3.62 5.24
C SER A 197 -10.36 -3.32 5.76
N ILE A 198 -9.31 -3.97 5.23
CA ILE A 198 -7.90 -3.72 5.56
C ILE A 198 -7.51 -2.24 5.35
N PHE A 199 -8.05 -1.55 4.36
CA PHE A 199 -7.83 -0.11 4.13
C PHE A 199 -8.53 0.78 5.16
N GLY A 200 -9.71 0.42 5.67
CA GLY A 200 -10.34 1.14 6.78
C GLY A 200 -9.44 1.15 8.02
N TRP A 201 -8.90 -0.02 8.38
CA TRP A 201 -7.91 -0.15 9.45
C TRP A 201 -6.60 0.60 9.13
N SER A 202 -6.19 0.60 7.87
CA SER A 202 -4.98 1.33 7.42
C SER A 202 -5.15 2.83 7.56
N PHE A 203 -6.32 3.38 7.20
CA PHE A 203 -6.61 4.80 7.31
C PHE A 203 -6.49 5.25 8.76
N TYR A 204 -7.16 4.56 9.68
CA TYR A 204 -7.07 4.88 11.10
C TYR A 204 -5.63 4.86 11.62
N LYS A 205 -4.90 3.78 11.35
CA LYS A 205 -3.50 3.61 11.79
C LYS A 205 -2.57 4.66 11.18
N THR A 206 -2.97 5.24 10.05
CA THR A 206 -2.28 6.37 9.41
C THR A 206 -2.59 7.68 10.14
N GLN A 207 -3.86 7.95 10.43
CA GLN A 207 -4.27 9.15 11.17
C GLN A 207 -3.68 9.21 12.57
N TYR A 208 -3.48 8.07 13.23
CA TYR A 208 -2.78 8.01 14.52
C TYR A 208 -1.33 8.53 14.44
N CYS A 209 -0.70 8.48 13.27
CA CYS A 209 0.67 8.91 13.05
C CYS A 209 0.78 10.38 12.59
N TYR A 210 -0.31 11.02 12.20
CA TYR A 210 -0.31 12.41 11.74
C TYR A 210 -0.81 13.35 12.84
N GLU A 211 -0.12 14.47 13.06
CA GLU A 211 -0.53 15.50 14.02
C GLU A 211 -1.83 16.22 13.59
N HIS A 212 -2.14 16.21 12.29
CA HIS A 212 -3.40 16.74 11.77
C HIS A 212 -4.51 15.69 11.85
N ASP A 213 -5.43 15.90 12.79
CA ASP A 213 -6.59 15.04 13.00
C ASP A 213 -7.65 15.22 11.89
N ILE A 214 -7.47 14.51 10.77
CA ILE A 214 -8.46 14.47 9.69
C ILE A 214 -9.79 13.90 10.19
N LEU A 215 -9.78 13.02 11.20
CA LEU A 215 -11.00 12.47 11.80
C LEU A 215 -11.82 13.57 12.48
N SER A 216 -11.17 14.49 13.20
CA SER A 216 -11.85 15.66 13.78
C SER A 216 -12.45 16.59 12.72
N THR A 217 -11.78 16.72 11.57
CA THR A 217 -12.26 17.56 10.46
C THR A 217 -13.43 16.90 9.72
N LEU A 218 -13.40 15.58 9.56
CA LEU A 218 -14.43 14.84 8.83
C LEU A 218 -15.65 14.52 9.68
N TYR A 219 -15.48 14.30 10.98
CA TYR A 219 -16.54 13.74 11.81
C TYR A 219 -16.89 14.57 13.05
N GLY A 220 -16.21 15.70 13.30
CA GLY A 220 -16.47 16.61 14.41
C GLY A 220 -16.13 16.04 15.80
N THR A 221 -15.83 16.93 16.76
CA THR A 221 -15.54 16.67 18.20
C THR A 221 -14.92 15.31 18.53
N PHE A 222 -13.83 14.95 17.83
CA PHE A 222 -12.93 13.92 18.32
C PHE A 222 -11.91 14.61 19.23
N GLN A 223 -11.88 14.24 20.52
CA GLN A 223 -10.85 14.76 21.43
C GLN A 223 -9.52 14.09 21.09
N SER A 224 -8.53 14.93 20.77
CA SER A 224 -7.11 14.56 20.56
C SER A 224 -6.49 13.73 21.68
N SER A 225 -7.15 13.58 22.83
CA SER A 225 -6.71 12.75 23.96
C SER A 225 -6.62 11.24 23.65
N VAL A 226 -7.26 10.76 22.58
CA VAL A 226 -7.19 9.36 22.12
C VAL A 226 -6.00 9.13 21.16
N ILE A 227 -5.51 10.18 20.50
CA ILE A 227 -4.31 10.15 19.66
C ILE A 227 -3.13 10.47 20.58
N GLN A 228 -2.53 9.45 21.20
CA GLN A 228 -1.35 9.62 22.05
C GLN A 228 -0.08 9.36 21.22
N PRO A 229 0.74 10.38 20.90
CA PRO A 229 2.02 10.20 20.20
C PRO A 229 2.99 9.25 20.93
N ARG A 230 2.76 9.04 22.23
CA ARG A 230 3.63 8.28 23.14
C ARG A 230 3.75 6.79 22.78
N ALA A 231 2.74 6.20 22.14
CA ALA A 231 2.78 4.80 21.72
C ALA A 231 3.77 4.55 20.55
N LEU A 232 3.92 5.53 19.65
CA LEU A 232 4.89 5.47 18.54
C LEU A 232 6.33 5.57 19.04
N ILE A 233 6.59 6.41 20.05
CA ILE A 233 7.92 6.53 20.68
C ILE A 233 8.32 5.19 21.33
N THR A 234 7.41 4.58 22.11
CA THR A 234 7.69 3.27 22.71
C THR A 234 7.82 2.14 21.69
N GLY A 235 7.15 2.24 20.54
CA GLY A 235 7.28 1.28 19.44
C GLY A 235 8.61 1.41 18.70
N PHE A 236 9.09 2.64 18.50
CA PHE A 236 10.38 2.94 17.91
C PHE A 236 11.54 2.53 18.84
N GLU A 237 11.42 2.80 20.14
CA GLU A 237 12.37 2.35 21.16
C GLU A 237 12.40 0.82 21.26
N LYS A 238 11.24 0.15 21.26
CA LYS A 238 11.17 -1.32 21.21
C LYS A 238 11.75 -1.89 19.93
N GLN A 239 11.53 -1.23 18.78
CA GLN A 239 12.10 -1.65 17.50
C GLN A 239 13.63 -1.49 17.49
N GLN A 240 14.16 -0.36 17.97
CA GLN A 240 15.60 -0.16 18.13
C GLN A 240 16.21 -1.17 19.11
N GLN A 241 15.56 -1.42 20.26
CA GLN A 241 16.01 -2.42 21.23
C GLN A 241 15.98 -3.83 20.66
N TYR A 242 14.95 -4.20 19.88
CA TYR A 242 14.86 -5.52 19.25
C TYR A 242 15.90 -5.70 18.15
N THR A 243 16.12 -4.67 17.31
CA THR A 243 17.18 -4.67 16.30
C THR A 243 18.57 -4.75 16.96
N GLN A 244 18.84 -3.97 18.00
CA GLN A 244 20.09 -4.03 18.76
C GLN A 244 20.30 -5.39 19.45
N GLN A 245 19.24 -6.00 20.00
CA GLN A 245 19.32 -7.34 20.59
C GLN A 245 19.62 -8.42 19.55
N LEU A 246 19.10 -8.29 18.32
CA LEU A 246 19.40 -9.22 17.23
C LEU A 246 20.83 -9.03 16.70
N GLU A 247 21.27 -7.79 16.53
CA GLU A 247 22.65 -7.46 16.13
C GLU A 247 23.66 -7.97 17.16
N SER A 248 23.39 -7.80 18.46
CA SER A 248 24.25 -8.32 19.55
C SER A 248 24.35 -9.86 19.59
N LYS A 249 23.39 -10.57 19.01
CA LYS A 249 23.40 -12.04 18.91
C LYS A 249 24.10 -12.55 17.66
N LEU A 250 24.26 -11.70 16.64
CA LEU A 250 25.00 -12.03 15.41
C LEU A 250 26.51 -11.85 15.60
N ASP A 251 26.93 -11.01 16.54
CA ASP A 251 28.34 -10.81 16.92
C ASP A 251 28.86 -11.82 17.96
N ASP A 252 28.04 -12.78 18.41
CA ASP A 252 28.44 -13.82 19.35
C ASP A 252 29.02 -15.03 18.56
N PRO A 253 30.33 -15.33 18.61
CA PRO A 253 30.97 -16.33 17.76
C PRO A 253 30.67 -17.79 18.17
N VAL A 254 29.59 -18.03 18.93
CA VAL A 254 29.23 -19.34 19.45
C VAL A 254 27.81 -19.71 19.00
N LEU A 255 27.65 -20.07 17.72
CA LEU A 255 26.68 -21.07 17.25
C LEU A 255 26.88 -21.35 15.75
N ILE A 256 27.98 -22.04 15.45
CA ILE A 256 28.05 -22.94 14.29
C ILE A 256 28.02 -24.36 14.86
N VAL A 257 26.84 -24.99 14.84
CA VAL A 257 26.64 -26.45 14.63
C VAL A 257 25.30 -26.63 13.93
#